data_AF-A0A9E0US24-F1
#
_entry.id   AF-A0A9E0US24-F1
#
_cell.length_a   1.000
_cell.length_b   1.000
_cell.length_c   1.000
_cell.angle_alpha   90.00
_cell.angle_beta   90.00
_cell.angle_gamma   90.00
#
_symmetry.space_group_name_H-M   'P 1'
#
loop_
_entity.id
_entity.type
_entity.pdbx_description
1 polymer ?
#
loop_
_entity_poly.entity_id
_entity_poly.type
_entity_poly.pdbx_seq_one_letter_code
_entity_poly.pdbx_strand_id
1 'polypeptide(L)'
;MKFVILALFIALSPLCFSQTNLFLVTIENDIPKIEKETIAKDETKVYICGGDSGILTLVFPSGNGLSGDFVKLADKKILVVRNVNDELVFSLKKEDGTLKQLINAPVSGLNKLDYRINIVSDKLKKAFMISAYDTVTEDNNSPVLNMFGDKITPQENEFIITTEIKETTSGYLEDGITKIEFTGNYFLTEIKIGDKICNFVVDLAATNSLITMKNLPEGIKTEDLVAKQYSVEGVESIDAPSAGFGGNISNLKTCTLPEIELGTVSFKQSLFYVIDTLFKIKGKKIDGIIGIDLLQKFEGLEFAIDSTKKVDLLLGKNYTKNTSGFISLPFTTANGHIFVKGKIGSSDINFILDTGSPFSFIQSSMAAKENLIGVQSISVRGADGNKISTMNAMVNNITLEGNVISDFETKIVDSPLFNSMGLKNSGGLLGNSFLKKYSKMCIDFKDKKLRLYR
;
A
#
# COMPACT_ATOMS: atom_id res chain seq x y z
N MET A 1 -8.25 -76.60 21.63
CA MET A 1 -8.69 -75.19 21.63
C MET A 1 -7.52 -74.31 21.17
N LYS A 2 -7.56 -73.78 19.95
CA LYS A 2 -6.58 -72.80 19.45
C LYS A 2 -7.18 -71.41 19.64
N PHE A 3 -6.58 -70.58 20.48
CA PHE A 3 -6.96 -69.17 20.63
C PHE A 3 -6.36 -68.38 19.47
N VAL A 4 -7.22 -67.83 18.61
CA VAL A 4 -6.86 -66.83 17.62
C VAL A 4 -6.90 -65.48 18.34
N ILE A 5 -5.73 -64.88 18.59
CA ILE A 5 -5.63 -63.49 19.05
C ILE A 5 -5.80 -62.60 17.83
N LEU A 6 -6.99 -62.02 17.67
CA LEU A 6 -7.27 -60.99 16.68
C LEU A 6 -6.70 -59.66 17.21
N ALA A 7 -5.47 -59.33 16.81
CA ALA A 7 -4.90 -58.01 17.08
C ALA A 7 -5.57 -56.98 16.16
N LEU A 8 -6.58 -56.27 16.68
CA LEU A 8 -7.22 -55.15 16.00
C LEU A 8 -6.30 -53.93 16.10
N PHE A 9 -5.46 -53.70 15.08
CA PHE A 9 -4.79 -52.42 14.89
C PHE A 9 -5.84 -51.38 14.50
N ILE A 10 -6.38 -50.66 15.49
CA ILE A 10 -7.08 -49.40 15.23
C ILE A 10 -5.99 -48.40 14.84
N ALA A 11 -5.73 -48.29 13.54
CA ALA A 11 -5.08 -47.11 12.99
C ALA A 11 -6.02 -45.94 13.29
N LEU A 12 -5.82 -45.27 14.43
CA LEU A 12 -6.32 -43.93 14.64
C LEU A 12 -5.64 -43.09 13.56
N SER A 13 -6.25 -43.02 12.38
CA SER A 13 -5.92 -41.99 11.41
C SER A 13 -5.90 -40.70 12.22
N PRO A 14 -4.78 -39.96 12.27
CA PRO A 14 -4.77 -38.70 12.99
C PRO A 14 -5.98 -37.94 12.45
N LEU A 15 -6.96 -37.71 13.32
CA LEU A 15 -8.06 -36.82 13.01
C LEU A 15 -7.33 -35.54 12.62
N CYS A 16 -7.29 -35.25 11.32
CA CYS A 16 -6.70 -34.03 10.79
C CYS A 16 -7.60 -32.91 11.29
N PHE A 17 -7.41 -32.52 12.55
CA PHE A 17 -8.03 -31.33 13.09
C PHE A 17 -7.48 -30.18 12.27
N SER A 18 -8.39 -29.46 11.60
CA SER A 18 -8.03 -28.24 10.91
C SER A 18 -7.32 -27.33 11.90
N GLN A 19 -6.08 -26.96 11.58
CA GLN A 19 -5.27 -26.00 12.33
C GLN A 19 -5.18 -24.72 11.51
N THR A 20 -5.30 -23.59 12.19
CA THR A 20 -5.13 -22.27 11.59
C THR A 20 -3.91 -21.61 12.24
N ASN A 21 -3.18 -20.79 11.47
CA ASN A 21 -2.06 -20.04 12.02
C ASN A 21 -2.55 -18.82 12.83
N LEU A 22 -1.80 -18.47 13.85
CA LEU A 22 -1.83 -17.19 14.56
C LEU A 22 -0.43 -16.57 14.44
N PHE A 23 -0.37 -15.25 14.41
CA PHE A 23 0.89 -14.53 14.35
C PHE A 23 0.98 -13.54 15.51
N LEU A 24 2.07 -13.66 16.27
CA LEU A 24 2.36 -12.84 17.43
C LEU A 24 3.48 -11.87 17.08
N VAL A 25 3.32 -10.60 17.46
CA VAL A 25 4.42 -9.65 17.45
C VAL A 25 5.12 -9.77 18.80
N THR A 26 6.33 -10.31 18.80
CA THR A 26 7.13 -10.52 20.03
C THR A 26 8.36 -9.61 20.04
N ILE A 27 8.96 -9.44 21.21
CA ILE A 27 10.23 -8.72 21.40
C ILE A 27 11.20 -9.60 22.17
N GLU A 28 12.40 -9.77 21.61
CA GLU A 28 13.48 -10.53 22.24
C GLU A 28 14.77 -9.71 22.13
N ASN A 29 15.36 -9.35 23.28
CA ASN A 29 16.54 -8.48 23.34
C ASN A 29 16.34 -7.16 22.57
N ASP A 30 15.22 -6.48 22.80
CA ASP A 30 14.81 -5.24 22.13
C ASP A 30 14.62 -5.33 20.59
N ILE A 31 14.65 -6.54 20.03
CA ILE A 31 14.45 -6.78 18.60
C ILE A 31 13.06 -7.39 18.39
N PRO A 32 12.15 -6.73 17.67
CA PRO A 32 10.85 -7.30 17.39
C PRO A 32 10.97 -8.45 16.39
N LYS A 33 10.10 -9.44 16.55
CA LYS A 33 9.95 -10.62 15.69
C LYS A 33 8.46 -10.90 15.45
N ILE A 34 8.19 -11.72 14.44
CA ILE A 34 6.86 -12.28 14.21
C ILE A 34 6.96 -13.79 14.43
N GLU A 35 6.28 -14.28 15.47
CA GLU A 35 6.20 -15.69 15.80
C GLU A 35 4.92 -16.29 15.23
N LYS A 36 5.03 -17.49 14.69
CA LYS A 36 3.92 -18.26 14.15
C LYS A 36 3.52 -19.33 15.15
N GLU A 37 2.24 -19.37 15.48
CA GLU A 37 1.63 -20.40 16.31
C GLU A 37 0.44 -21.03 15.56
N THR A 38 -0.01 -22.21 15.96
CA THR A 38 -1.23 -22.83 15.40
C THR A 38 -2.33 -22.88 16.44
N ILE A 39 -3.59 -22.79 16.02
CA ILE A 39 -4.78 -22.99 16.85
C ILE A 39 -5.71 -24.00 16.16
N ALA A 40 -5.99 -25.11 16.85
CA ALA A 40 -6.89 -26.14 16.35
C ALA A 40 -8.35 -25.67 16.36
N LYS A 41 -9.18 -26.30 15.53
CA LYS A 41 -10.62 -26.10 15.58
C LYS A 41 -11.17 -26.37 16.99
N ASP A 42 -12.03 -25.48 17.44
CA ASP A 42 -12.67 -25.42 18.75
C ASP A 42 -11.70 -25.19 19.93
N GLU A 43 -10.44 -24.84 19.66
CA GLU A 43 -9.45 -24.45 20.67
C GLU A 43 -9.61 -22.98 21.10
N THR A 44 -9.23 -22.70 22.35
CA THR A 44 -9.10 -21.35 22.90
C THR A 44 -7.68 -21.15 23.41
N LYS A 45 -7.03 -20.05 23.00
CA LYS A 45 -5.72 -19.61 23.48
C LYS A 45 -5.81 -18.27 24.20
N VAL A 46 -4.96 -18.08 25.19
CA VAL A 46 -4.91 -16.87 26.03
C VAL A 46 -3.50 -16.33 26.01
N TYR A 47 -3.37 -15.05 25.65
CA TYR A 47 -2.11 -14.34 25.49
C TYR A 47 -2.06 -13.14 26.43
N ILE A 48 -0.99 -13.04 27.21
CA ILE A 48 -0.69 -11.85 27.99
C ILE A 48 0.23 -10.98 27.14
N CYS A 49 -0.27 -9.85 26.66
CA CYS A 49 0.50 -8.87 25.90
C CYS A 49 0.98 -7.77 26.85
N GLY A 50 2.21 -7.30 26.65
CA GLY A 50 2.89 -6.36 27.54
C GLY A 50 3.40 -6.99 28.85
N GLY A 51 3.90 -6.14 29.74
CA GLY A 51 4.71 -6.50 30.89
C GLY A 51 5.96 -7.30 30.49
N ASP A 52 6.23 -8.35 31.26
CA ASP A 52 7.39 -9.23 31.09
C ASP A 52 7.13 -10.40 30.13
N SER A 53 6.00 -10.41 29.40
CA SER A 53 5.63 -11.55 28.56
C SER A 53 6.45 -11.68 27.27
N GLY A 54 7.08 -10.59 26.84
CA GLY A 54 7.75 -10.50 25.53
C GLY A 54 6.78 -10.45 24.33
N ILE A 55 5.46 -10.46 24.54
CA ILE A 55 4.46 -10.35 23.46
C ILE A 55 3.96 -8.90 23.41
N LEU A 56 4.14 -8.22 22.29
CA LEU A 56 3.62 -6.86 22.08
C LEU A 56 2.12 -6.89 21.76
N THR A 57 1.73 -7.67 20.75
CA THR A 57 0.33 -7.81 20.30
C THR A 57 0.17 -9.05 19.42
N LEU A 58 -1.05 -9.30 18.94
CA LEU A 58 -1.34 -10.28 17.90
C LEU A 58 -1.62 -9.58 16.57
N VAL A 59 -1.27 -10.21 15.45
CA VAL A 59 -1.65 -9.72 14.11
C VAL A 59 -3.10 -10.08 13.86
N PHE A 60 -3.95 -9.06 13.77
CA PHE A 60 -5.37 -9.23 13.50
C PHE A 60 -5.65 -9.47 12.02
N PRO A 61 -6.42 -10.52 11.67
CA PRO A 61 -6.88 -10.75 10.30
C PRO A 61 -8.05 -9.84 9.95
N SER A 62 -7.83 -8.52 9.90
CA SER A 62 -8.81 -7.61 9.31
C SER A 62 -8.92 -7.82 7.80
N GLY A 63 -10.01 -7.35 7.18
CA GLY A 63 -10.12 -7.35 5.72
C GLY A 63 -9.04 -6.48 5.05
N ASN A 64 -9.04 -6.47 3.71
CA ASN A 64 -8.14 -5.63 2.91
C ASN A 64 -8.11 -4.18 3.41
N GLY A 65 -6.92 -3.60 3.54
CA GLY A 65 -6.74 -2.23 3.99
C GLY A 65 -5.56 -2.04 4.93
N LEU A 66 -5.66 -1.03 5.79
CA LEU A 66 -4.63 -0.62 6.74
C LEU A 66 -5.22 -0.60 8.15
N SER A 67 -4.48 -1.11 9.12
CA SER A 67 -4.83 -1.01 10.55
C SER A 67 -3.61 -0.65 11.38
N GLY A 68 -3.86 -0.07 12.56
CA GLY A 68 -2.82 0.46 13.43
C GLY A 68 -3.10 0.16 14.88
N ASP A 69 -2.03 -0.16 15.60
CA ASP A 69 -2.04 -0.31 17.05
C ASP A 69 -0.90 0.52 17.65
N PHE A 70 -1.13 1.04 18.84
CA PHE A 70 -0.13 1.71 19.65
C PHE A 70 -0.01 0.97 20.97
N VAL A 71 1.16 0.38 21.17
CA VAL A 71 1.43 -0.56 22.24
C VAL A 71 2.49 0.02 23.16
N LYS A 72 2.19 0.10 24.45
CA LYS A 72 3.20 0.35 25.48
C LYS A 72 3.53 -0.97 26.14
N LEU A 73 4.83 -1.29 26.26
CA LEU A 73 5.24 -2.54 26.88
C LEU A 73 4.75 -2.63 28.33
N ALA A 74 4.61 -1.51 29.05
CA ALA A 74 4.09 -1.53 30.42
C ALA A 74 2.60 -1.93 30.53
N ASP A 75 1.82 -1.77 29.45
CA ASP A 75 0.38 -2.01 29.46
C ASP A 75 0.09 -3.50 29.33
N LYS A 76 -0.36 -4.13 30.41
CA LYS A 76 -0.76 -5.54 30.40
C LYS A 76 -2.17 -5.70 29.82
N LYS A 77 -2.29 -6.39 28.70
CA LYS A 77 -3.57 -6.76 28.06
C LYS A 77 -3.68 -8.28 27.98
N ILE A 78 -4.88 -8.82 28.19
CA ILE A 78 -5.13 -10.27 28.01
C ILE A 78 -5.99 -10.46 26.77
N LEU A 79 -5.38 -10.99 25.71
CA LEU A 79 -6.07 -11.36 24.48
C LEU A 79 -6.48 -12.83 24.52
N VAL A 80 -7.72 -13.12 24.14
CA VAL A 80 -8.27 -14.47 24.04
C VAL A 80 -8.64 -14.73 22.60
N VAL A 81 -8.05 -15.75 22.00
CA VAL A 81 -8.32 -16.16 20.60
C VAL A 81 -9.00 -17.50 20.61
N ARG A 82 -10.10 -17.61 19.85
CA ARG A 82 -10.87 -18.85 19.70
C ARG A 82 -10.99 -19.18 18.23
N ASN A 83 -10.80 -20.44 17.86
CA ASN A 83 -11.09 -20.93 16.51
C ASN A 83 -12.42 -21.69 16.56
N VAL A 84 -13.54 -21.01 16.34
CA VAL A 84 -14.89 -21.59 16.49
C VAL A 84 -15.69 -21.36 15.23
N ASN A 85 -16.45 -22.37 14.78
CA ASN A 85 -17.28 -22.27 13.58
C ASN A 85 -16.52 -21.83 12.30
N ASP A 86 -15.26 -22.25 12.13
CA ASP A 86 -14.39 -21.83 11.01
C ASP A 86 -14.05 -20.32 11.02
N GLU A 87 -14.13 -19.68 12.20
CA GLU A 87 -13.74 -18.29 12.41
C GLU A 87 -12.70 -18.17 13.53
N LEU A 88 -11.70 -17.33 13.31
CA LEU A 88 -10.86 -16.83 14.40
C LEU A 88 -11.58 -15.66 15.07
N VAL A 89 -11.90 -15.80 16.35
CA VAL A 89 -12.54 -14.77 17.18
C VAL A 89 -11.53 -14.23 18.18
N PHE A 90 -11.16 -12.96 18.02
CA PHE A 90 -10.25 -12.24 18.89
C PHE A 90 -11.03 -11.40 19.90
N SER A 91 -10.76 -11.61 21.19
CA SER A 91 -11.40 -10.90 22.29
C SER A 91 -10.38 -10.31 23.24
N LEU A 92 -10.70 -9.16 23.82
CA LEU A 92 -9.96 -8.58 24.94
C LEU A 92 -10.68 -8.95 26.25
N LYS A 93 -9.94 -9.50 27.22
CA LYS A 93 -10.46 -9.76 28.56
C LYS A 93 -10.35 -8.50 29.41
N LYS A 94 -11.48 -8.02 29.93
CA LYS A 94 -11.58 -6.88 30.84
C LYS A 94 -11.15 -7.26 32.26
N GLU A 95 -10.93 -6.26 33.11
CA GLU A 95 -10.57 -6.45 34.52
C GLU A 95 -11.63 -7.24 35.30
N ASP A 96 -12.91 -7.07 34.98
CA ASP A 96 -14.03 -7.83 35.56
C ASP A 96 -14.11 -9.30 35.08
N GLY A 97 -13.19 -9.72 34.21
CA GLY A 97 -13.10 -11.06 33.64
C GLY A 97 -13.96 -11.29 32.40
N THR A 98 -14.83 -10.34 32.01
CA THR A 98 -15.66 -10.46 30.80
C THR A 98 -14.82 -10.33 29.53
N LEU A 99 -15.31 -10.95 28.44
CA LEU A 99 -14.66 -10.89 27.13
C LEU A 99 -15.38 -9.90 26.23
N LYS A 100 -14.63 -8.95 25.66
CA LYS A 100 -15.08 -8.07 24.58
C LYS A 100 -14.51 -8.54 23.26
N GLN A 101 -15.36 -9.03 22.36
CA GLN A 101 -14.94 -9.35 21.00
C GLN A 101 -14.48 -8.08 20.29
N LEU A 102 -13.28 -8.13 19.71
CA LEU A 102 -12.69 -7.07 18.90
C LEU A 102 -13.01 -7.32 17.43
N ILE A 103 -12.62 -8.49 16.92
CA ILE A 103 -12.76 -8.86 15.52
C ILE A 103 -12.94 -10.38 15.38
N ASN A 104 -13.63 -10.79 14.32
CA ASN A 104 -13.65 -12.17 13.85
C ASN A 104 -13.28 -12.21 12.37
N ALA A 105 -12.67 -13.31 11.93
CA ALA A 105 -12.32 -13.52 10.53
C ALA A 105 -12.51 -14.99 10.12
N PRO A 106 -13.07 -15.25 8.92
CA PRO A 106 -13.24 -16.61 8.41
C PRO A 106 -11.88 -17.22 8.06
N VAL A 107 -11.60 -18.41 8.57
CA VAL A 107 -10.34 -19.14 8.35
C VAL A 107 -10.13 -19.44 6.86
N SER A 108 -11.19 -19.85 6.17
CA SER A 108 -11.18 -20.25 4.75
C SER A 108 -10.76 -19.15 3.76
N GLY A 109 -10.68 -17.88 4.19
CA GLY A 109 -10.22 -16.76 3.37
C GLY A 109 -8.80 -16.30 3.65
N LEU A 110 -8.20 -16.67 4.78
CA LEU A 110 -6.94 -16.06 5.24
C LEU A 110 -5.77 -16.39 4.32
N ASN A 111 -5.74 -17.58 3.74
CA ASN A 111 -4.68 -17.98 2.80
C ASN A 111 -4.67 -17.19 1.48
N LYS A 112 -5.68 -16.36 1.23
CA LYS A 112 -5.75 -15.44 0.10
C LYS A 112 -5.26 -14.04 0.45
N LEU A 113 -4.73 -13.84 1.65
CA LEU A 113 -4.29 -12.54 2.14
C LEU A 113 -2.79 -12.54 2.44
N ASP A 114 -2.13 -11.48 1.99
CA ASP A 114 -0.78 -11.12 2.39
C ASP A 114 -0.84 -9.99 3.41
N TYR A 115 0.00 -10.08 4.44
CA TYR A 115 0.11 -9.08 5.51
C TYR A 115 1.50 -8.48 5.50
N ARG A 116 1.58 -7.16 5.62
CA ARG A 116 2.83 -6.46 5.90
C ARG A 116 2.74 -5.78 7.25
N ILE A 117 3.59 -6.19 8.18
CA ILE A 117 3.62 -5.69 9.55
C ILE A 117 4.80 -4.74 9.70
N ASN A 118 4.51 -3.47 9.89
CA ASN A 118 5.51 -2.44 10.18
C ASN A 118 5.53 -2.19 11.68
N ILE A 119 6.73 -2.16 12.26
CA ILE A 119 6.95 -1.93 13.69
C ILE A 119 7.92 -0.76 13.82
N VAL A 120 7.49 0.28 14.52
CA VAL A 120 8.26 1.51 14.74
C VAL A 120 8.33 1.79 16.24
N SER A 121 9.54 1.95 16.75
CA SER A 121 9.81 2.50 18.09
C SER A 121 10.70 3.76 17.97
N ASP A 122 11.09 4.33 19.11
CA ASP A 122 12.09 5.39 19.21
C ASP A 122 13.47 4.99 18.64
N LYS A 123 13.86 3.71 18.79
CA LYS A 123 15.18 3.17 18.46
C LYS A 123 15.20 2.33 17.19
N LEU A 124 14.07 1.81 16.73
CA LEU A 124 14.05 0.84 15.63
C LEU A 124 12.87 1.03 14.67
N LYS A 125 13.10 0.56 13.44
CA LYS A 125 12.08 0.40 12.41
C LYS A 125 12.28 -0.95 11.72
N LYS A 126 11.29 -1.83 11.77
CA LYS A 126 11.29 -3.13 11.09
C LYS A 126 10.01 -3.38 10.33
N ALA A 127 10.09 -4.18 9.26
CA ALA A 127 8.93 -4.66 8.55
C ALA A 127 9.03 -6.17 8.33
N PHE A 128 7.87 -6.84 8.34
CA PHE A 128 7.73 -8.26 8.11
C PHE A 128 6.62 -8.51 7.09
N MET A 129 6.76 -9.56 6.29
CA MET A 129 5.76 -10.05 5.36
C MET A 129 5.25 -11.40 5.84
N ILE A 130 3.92 -11.55 5.92
CA ILE A 130 3.23 -12.82 6.12
C ILE A 130 2.51 -13.13 4.81
N SER A 131 3.07 -14.03 4.01
CA SER A 131 2.50 -14.38 2.70
C SER A 131 1.50 -15.51 2.82
N ALA A 132 0.35 -15.36 2.14
CA ALA A 132 -0.76 -16.31 2.14
C ALA A 132 -1.15 -16.78 3.56
N TYR A 133 -1.08 -15.86 4.53
CA TYR A 133 -1.28 -16.10 5.97
C TYR A 133 -0.54 -17.33 6.53
N ASP A 134 0.69 -17.58 6.04
CA ASP A 134 1.43 -18.79 6.39
C ASP A 134 2.92 -18.56 6.63
N THR A 135 3.61 -17.97 5.66
CA THR A 135 5.08 -17.84 5.70
C THR A 135 5.48 -16.44 6.15
N VAL A 136 6.29 -16.35 7.20
CA VAL A 136 6.85 -15.11 7.74
C VAL A 136 8.23 -14.87 7.17
N THR A 137 8.49 -13.66 6.67
CA THR A 137 9.81 -13.19 6.25
C THR A 137 10.04 -11.75 6.69
N GLU A 138 11.30 -11.38 6.95
CA GLU A 138 11.65 -9.99 7.22
C GLU A 138 11.79 -9.20 5.91
N ASP A 139 11.14 -8.03 5.85
CA ASP A 139 11.19 -7.12 4.70
C ASP A 139 12.21 -6.02 4.95
N ASN A 140 13.46 -6.29 4.54
CA ASN A 140 14.56 -5.34 4.64
C ASN A 140 14.64 -4.37 3.45
N ASN A 141 13.76 -4.56 2.45
CA ASN A 141 13.88 -3.87 1.17
C ASN A 141 12.89 -2.72 1.02
N SER A 142 11.71 -2.79 1.63
CA SER A 142 10.71 -1.73 1.53
C SER A 142 10.87 -0.71 2.67
N PRO A 143 10.38 0.54 2.52
CA PRO A 143 10.33 1.47 3.64
C PRO A 143 9.44 0.94 4.76
N VAL A 144 9.83 1.15 6.01
CA VAL A 144 8.97 0.89 7.18
C VAL A 144 8.03 2.06 7.35
N LEU A 145 6.73 1.79 7.26
CA LEU A 145 5.67 2.78 7.30
C LEU A 145 5.12 2.95 8.72
N ASN A 146 4.62 4.14 9.00
CA ASN A 146 3.91 4.47 10.23
C ASN A 146 2.59 5.15 9.85
N MET A 147 1.45 4.50 10.06
CA MET A 147 0.16 5.09 9.68
C MET A 147 -0.27 6.30 10.52
N PHE A 148 0.35 6.51 11.68
CA PHE A 148 0.16 7.73 12.48
C PHE A 148 1.09 8.85 12.02
N GLY A 149 2.03 8.58 11.10
CA GLY A 149 3.03 9.54 10.64
C GLY A 149 3.78 10.19 11.80
N ASP A 150 3.84 11.52 11.80
CA ASP A 150 4.45 12.29 12.89
C ASP A 150 3.49 12.59 14.06
N LYS A 151 2.21 12.16 14.00
CA LYS A 151 1.22 12.50 15.03
C LYS A 151 1.50 11.81 16.36
N ILE A 152 2.15 10.65 16.32
CA ILE A 152 2.57 9.89 17.49
C ILE A 152 4.07 9.58 17.33
N THR A 153 4.86 10.08 18.27
CA THR A 153 6.28 9.73 18.37
C THR A 153 6.45 8.76 19.54
N PRO A 154 6.74 7.48 19.28
CA PRO A 154 6.90 6.49 20.33
C PRO A 154 8.05 6.90 21.26
N GLN A 155 7.84 6.75 22.57
CA GLN A 155 8.89 6.83 23.58
C GLN A 155 9.58 5.48 23.78
N GLU A 156 10.53 5.43 24.70
CA GLU A 156 11.16 4.17 25.11
C GLU A 156 10.08 3.16 25.56
N ASN A 157 10.19 1.92 25.06
CA ASN A 157 9.23 0.83 25.28
C ASN A 157 7.80 1.08 24.73
N GLU A 158 7.64 2.04 23.82
CA GLU A 158 6.42 2.23 23.04
C GLU A 158 6.63 1.83 21.58
N PHE A 159 5.62 1.19 21.00
CA PHE A 159 5.65 0.65 19.65
C PHE A 159 4.41 1.07 18.89
N ILE A 160 4.62 1.51 17.67
CA ILE A 160 3.58 1.66 16.66
C ILE A 160 3.63 0.43 15.77
N ILE A 161 2.50 -0.24 15.61
CA ILE A 161 2.35 -1.41 14.75
C ILE A 161 1.35 -1.05 13.66
N THR A 162 1.80 -1.03 12.41
CA THR A 162 0.93 -0.80 11.24
C THR A 162 0.84 -2.08 10.43
N THR A 163 -0.37 -2.59 10.24
CA THR A 163 -0.65 -3.79 9.45
C THR A 163 -1.32 -3.41 8.14
N GLU A 164 -0.67 -3.75 7.02
CA GLU A 164 -1.24 -3.63 5.69
C GLU A 164 -1.73 -5.01 5.25
N ILE A 165 -2.96 -5.10 4.76
CA ILE A 165 -3.58 -6.36 4.32
C ILE A 165 -4.06 -6.19 2.89
N LYS A 166 -3.68 -7.15 2.04
CA LYS A 166 -4.12 -7.20 0.66
C LYS A 166 -4.40 -8.62 0.23
N GLU A 167 -5.24 -8.78 -0.77
CA GLU A 167 -5.38 -10.06 -1.44
C GLU A 167 -4.07 -10.45 -2.12
N THR A 168 -3.66 -11.71 -1.90
CA THR A 168 -2.61 -12.36 -2.65
C THR A 168 -3.01 -12.35 -4.12
N THR A 169 -2.15 -11.82 -4.98
CA THR A 169 -2.43 -11.70 -6.41
C THR A 169 -2.64 -13.08 -7.04
N SER A 170 -3.90 -13.42 -7.36
CA SER A 170 -4.23 -14.69 -8.01
C SER A 170 -4.20 -14.54 -9.53
N GLY A 171 -2.99 -14.60 -10.09
CA GLY A 171 -2.77 -14.48 -11.53
C GLY A 171 -2.92 -13.04 -12.06
N TYR A 172 -2.72 -12.91 -13.37
CA TYR A 172 -2.77 -11.63 -14.08
C TYR A 172 -3.85 -11.68 -15.16
N LEU A 173 -4.47 -10.53 -15.43
CA LEU A 173 -5.40 -10.36 -16.53
C LEU A 173 -4.72 -10.55 -17.89
N GLU A 174 -5.54 -10.83 -18.90
CA GLU A 174 -5.11 -10.90 -20.29
C GLU A 174 -4.60 -9.54 -20.79
N ASP A 175 -3.84 -9.62 -21.88
CA ASP A 175 -3.20 -8.45 -22.46
C ASP A 175 -4.22 -7.49 -23.08
N GLY A 176 -3.87 -6.22 -23.07
CA GLY A 176 -4.67 -5.18 -23.67
C GLY A 176 -3.87 -3.95 -24.03
N ILE A 177 -4.54 -3.03 -24.74
CA ILE A 177 -3.92 -1.79 -25.19
C ILE A 177 -4.90 -0.66 -24.95
N THR A 178 -4.40 0.46 -24.44
CA THR A 178 -5.13 1.72 -24.40
C THR A 178 -4.27 2.85 -24.96
N LYS A 179 -4.93 3.82 -25.58
CA LYS A 179 -4.28 5.03 -26.10
C LYS A 179 -4.07 6.01 -24.96
N ILE A 180 -2.87 6.59 -24.91
CA ILE A 180 -2.54 7.65 -23.96
C ILE A 180 -2.18 8.96 -24.68
N GLU A 181 -2.69 10.05 -24.14
CA GLU A 181 -2.29 11.41 -24.47
C GLU A 181 -1.33 11.93 -23.40
N PHE A 182 -0.11 12.32 -23.76
CA PHE A 182 0.79 13.00 -22.83
C PHE A 182 0.66 14.53 -22.96
N THR A 183 -0.10 15.13 -22.04
CA THR A 183 -0.42 16.56 -22.07
C THR A 183 -0.22 17.21 -20.70
N GLY A 184 0.35 18.42 -20.69
CA GLY A 184 0.61 19.15 -19.44
C GLY A 184 1.54 18.43 -18.43
N ASN A 185 2.38 17.50 -18.90
CA ASN A 185 3.15 16.55 -18.09
C ASN A 185 2.28 15.52 -17.33
N TYR A 186 1.17 15.07 -17.90
CA TYR A 186 0.36 13.97 -17.38
C TYR A 186 0.09 12.96 -18.49
N PHE A 187 0.01 11.69 -18.10
CA PHE A 187 -0.50 10.62 -18.97
C PHE A 187 -2.02 10.54 -18.80
N LEU A 188 -2.76 10.83 -19.88
CA LEU A 188 -4.21 10.77 -19.89
C LEU A 188 -4.69 9.61 -20.74
N THR A 189 -5.70 8.90 -20.28
CA THR A 189 -6.42 7.88 -21.05
C THR A 189 -7.91 8.17 -21.01
N GLU A 190 -8.63 7.67 -22.00
CA GLU A 190 -10.08 7.59 -21.95
C GLU A 190 -10.49 6.28 -21.27
N ILE A 191 -11.52 6.34 -20.42
CA ILE A 191 -12.19 5.19 -19.83
C ILE A 191 -13.67 5.31 -20.14
N LYS A 192 -14.25 4.23 -20.65
CA LYS A 192 -15.70 4.15 -20.90
C LYS A 192 -16.39 3.56 -19.67
N ILE A 193 -17.43 4.25 -19.21
CA ILE A 193 -18.23 3.89 -18.03
C ILE A 193 -19.70 4.00 -18.43
N GLY A 194 -20.34 2.86 -18.67
CA GLY A 194 -21.63 2.82 -19.37
C GLY A 194 -21.51 3.48 -20.75
N ASP A 195 -22.35 4.47 -21.03
CA ASP A 195 -22.35 5.20 -22.31
C ASP A 195 -21.44 6.44 -22.31
N LYS A 196 -20.75 6.73 -21.20
CA LYS A 196 -19.89 7.92 -21.06
C LYS A 196 -18.43 7.57 -21.35
N ILE A 197 -17.76 8.45 -22.09
CA ILE A 197 -16.29 8.45 -22.20
C ILE A 197 -15.75 9.52 -21.24
N CYS A 198 -14.88 9.10 -20.32
CA CYS A 198 -14.35 9.93 -19.26
C CYS A 198 -12.83 10.06 -19.37
N ASN A 199 -12.29 11.23 -19.05
CA ASN A 199 -10.85 11.49 -19.11
C ASN A 199 -10.18 11.18 -17.77
N PHE A 200 -9.26 10.23 -17.78
CA PHE A 200 -8.57 9.75 -16.59
C PHE A 200 -7.07 10.07 -16.66
N VAL A 201 -6.49 10.44 -15.52
CA VAL A 201 -5.03 10.42 -15.33
C VAL A 201 -4.59 8.99 -15.01
N VAL A 202 -3.53 8.51 -15.66
CA VAL A 202 -2.88 7.23 -15.31
C VAL A 202 -1.87 7.47 -14.19
N ASP A 203 -2.12 6.93 -13.01
CA ASP A 203 -1.39 7.28 -11.79
C ASP A 203 -0.92 6.03 -11.03
N LEU A 204 0.40 5.76 -11.08
CA LEU A 204 1.04 4.65 -10.35
C LEU A 204 1.20 4.92 -8.85
N ALA A 205 0.98 6.15 -8.38
CA ALA A 205 1.00 6.50 -6.97
C ALA A 205 -0.40 6.51 -6.35
N ALA A 206 -1.48 6.54 -7.14
CA ALA A 206 -2.83 6.38 -6.63
C ALA A 206 -3.07 4.92 -6.22
N THR A 207 -3.21 4.66 -4.91
CA THR A 207 -3.46 3.30 -4.37
C THR A 207 -4.81 2.75 -4.81
N ASN A 208 -5.77 3.63 -5.03
CA ASN A 208 -7.12 3.33 -5.46
C ASN A 208 -7.50 4.24 -6.62
N SER A 209 -8.33 3.72 -7.53
CA SER A 209 -8.86 4.50 -8.62
C SER A 209 -9.93 5.48 -8.13
N LEU A 210 -9.95 6.69 -8.68
CA LEU A 210 -10.86 7.77 -8.30
C LEU A 210 -11.77 8.17 -9.47
N ILE A 211 -13.00 8.56 -9.15
CA ILE A 211 -13.96 9.13 -10.11
C ILE A 211 -14.66 10.34 -9.50
N THR A 212 -14.95 11.34 -10.31
CA THR A 212 -15.75 12.48 -9.83
C THR A 212 -17.23 12.12 -9.75
N MET A 213 -17.92 12.58 -8.70
CA MET A 213 -19.35 12.34 -8.45
C MET A 213 -20.24 12.57 -9.69
N LYS A 214 -20.03 13.67 -10.43
CA LYS A 214 -20.80 14.03 -11.64
C LYS A 214 -20.75 12.97 -12.77
N ASN A 215 -19.74 12.09 -12.76
CA ASN A 215 -19.49 11.11 -13.80
C ASN A 215 -19.95 9.70 -13.42
N LEU A 216 -20.50 9.51 -12.22
CA LEU A 216 -21.15 8.26 -11.88
C LEU A 216 -22.34 7.98 -12.82
N PRO A 217 -22.52 6.72 -13.26
CA PRO A 217 -23.76 6.30 -13.88
C PRO A 217 -24.96 6.47 -12.95
N GLU A 218 -26.15 6.64 -13.53
CA GLU A 218 -27.39 6.74 -12.74
C GLU A 218 -27.63 5.45 -11.95
N GLY A 219 -28.11 5.58 -10.72
CA GLY A 219 -28.41 4.44 -9.83
C GLY A 219 -27.20 3.85 -9.10
N ILE A 220 -25.97 4.28 -9.39
CA ILE A 220 -24.79 3.85 -8.62
C ILE A 220 -24.85 4.48 -7.23
N LYS A 221 -24.87 3.63 -6.21
CA LYS A 221 -24.83 4.04 -4.81
C LYS A 221 -23.42 4.41 -4.41
N THR A 222 -23.32 5.39 -3.51
CA THR A 222 -22.07 5.76 -2.86
C THR A 222 -22.18 5.55 -1.36
N GLU A 223 -21.07 5.19 -0.73
CA GLU A 223 -20.97 4.94 0.71
C GLU A 223 -19.83 5.78 1.27
N ASP A 224 -20.00 6.33 2.47
CA ASP A 224 -18.95 7.10 3.12
C ASP A 224 -17.75 6.20 3.44
N LEU A 225 -16.53 6.68 3.16
CA LEU A 225 -15.33 5.95 3.53
C LEU A 225 -15.04 6.17 5.02
N VAL A 226 -15.29 5.15 5.83
CA VAL A 226 -15.10 5.19 7.29
C VAL A 226 -13.98 4.24 7.72
N ALA A 227 -13.22 4.65 8.73
CA ALA A 227 -12.32 3.77 9.47
C ALA A 227 -13.01 3.31 10.77
N LYS A 228 -12.57 2.17 11.31
CA LYS A 228 -13.08 1.64 12.57
C LYS A 228 -11.99 1.71 13.64
N GLN A 229 -12.32 2.30 14.77
CA GLN A 229 -11.50 2.28 15.97
C GLN A 229 -12.05 1.24 16.94
N TYR A 230 -11.20 0.33 17.39
CA TYR A 230 -11.56 -0.72 18.34
C TYR A 230 -10.96 -0.41 19.71
N SER A 231 -11.77 -0.38 20.76
CA SER A 231 -11.33 -0.13 22.13
C SER A 231 -12.09 -0.98 23.16
N VAL A 232 -11.76 -0.83 24.45
CA VAL A 232 -12.49 -1.49 25.55
C VAL A 232 -13.92 -0.97 25.71
N GLU A 233 -14.14 0.29 25.33
CA GLU A 233 -15.43 0.98 25.36
C GLU A 233 -16.34 0.54 24.21
N GLY A 234 -15.79 0.21 23.04
CA GLY A 234 -16.59 -0.22 21.90
C GLY A 234 -15.88 -0.16 20.56
N VAL A 235 -16.69 -0.16 19.50
CA VAL A 235 -16.23 0.10 18.13
C VAL A 235 -16.83 1.44 17.72
N GLU A 236 -15.96 2.38 17.36
CA GLU A 236 -16.35 3.69 16.85
C GLU A 236 -16.03 3.76 15.35
N SER A 237 -16.97 4.30 14.58
CA SER A 237 -16.71 4.68 13.19
C SER A 237 -16.20 6.10 13.16
N ILE A 238 -15.01 6.29 12.59
CA ILE A 238 -14.39 7.61 12.40
C ILE A 238 -14.19 7.85 10.90
N ASP A 239 -14.01 9.11 10.50
CA ASP A 239 -13.67 9.43 9.12
C ASP A 239 -12.36 8.74 8.74
N ALA A 240 -12.36 8.01 7.62
CA ALA A 240 -11.14 7.36 7.16
C ALA A 240 -10.12 8.42 6.77
N PRO A 241 -8.91 8.41 7.35
CA PRO A 241 -7.86 9.32 6.92
C PRO A 241 -7.43 8.94 5.50
N SER A 242 -7.81 9.75 4.52
CA SER A 242 -7.27 9.67 3.16
C SER A 242 -6.32 10.84 2.95
N ALA A 243 -5.04 10.54 2.71
CA ALA A 243 -4.02 11.56 2.47
C ALA A 243 -3.77 11.69 0.95
N GLY A 244 -3.99 12.89 0.43
CA GLY A 244 -3.43 13.33 -0.84
C GLY A 244 -2.10 14.06 -0.65
N PHE A 245 -1.48 14.44 -1.76
CA PHE A 245 -0.18 15.11 -1.76
C PHE A 245 -0.14 16.38 -0.89
N GLY A 246 -1.25 17.12 -0.79
CA GLY A 246 -1.37 18.36 -0.02
C GLY A 246 -2.08 18.29 1.33
N GLY A 247 -2.48 17.10 1.78
CA GLY A 247 -3.24 16.94 3.01
C GLY A 247 -4.40 15.96 2.87
N ASN A 248 -5.36 16.05 3.79
CA ASN A 248 -6.47 15.11 3.84
C ASN A 248 -7.52 15.42 2.75
N ILE A 249 -8.10 14.37 2.16
CA ILE A 249 -9.26 14.46 1.29
C ILE A 249 -10.51 14.31 2.15
N SER A 250 -11.29 15.38 2.30
CA SER A 250 -12.58 15.35 2.99
C SER A 250 -13.69 14.78 2.10
N ASN A 251 -14.73 14.19 2.70
CA ASN A 251 -15.94 13.69 2.03
C ASN A 251 -15.68 12.62 0.97
N LEU A 252 -14.62 11.82 1.15
CA LEU A 252 -14.33 10.72 0.26
C LEU A 252 -15.40 9.65 0.44
N LYS A 253 -16.05 9.29 -0.66
CA LYS A 253 -17.00 8.17 -0.68
C LYS A 253 -16.39 7.02 -1.49
N THR A 254 -17.05 5.88 -1.46
CA THR A 254 -16.73 4.74 -2.31
C THR A 254 -17.95 4.36 -3.16
N CYS A 255 -17.71 3.75 -4.30
CA CYS A 255 -18.74 3.10 -5.11
C CYS A 255 -18.18 1.88 -5.81
N THR A 256 -19.02 0.91 -6.16
CA THR A 256 -18.65 -0.18 -7.06
C THR A 256 -19.25 0.07 -8.43
N LEU A 257 -18.39 0.22 -9.44
CA LEU A 257 -18.81 0.31 -10.83
C LEU A 257 -18.98 -1.10 -11.41
N PRO A 258 -20.13 -1.42 -12.04
CA PRO A 258 -20.41 -2.76 -12.53
C PRO A 258 -19.43 -3.17 -13.64
N GLU A 259 -19.08 -2.23 -14.51
CA GLU A 259 -18.13 -2.41 -15.60
C GLU A 259 -17.50 -1.07 -15.99
N ILE A 260 -16.20 -1.11 -16.31
CA ILE A 260 -15.48 -0.03 -17.00
C ILE A 260 -14.63 -0.63 -18.11
N GLU A 261 -14.38 0.14 -19.18
CA GLU A 261 -13.50 -0.27 -20.28
C GLU A 261 -12.28 0.67 -20.35
N LEU A 262 -11.08 0.10 -20.26
CA LEU A 262 -9.80 0.77 -20.49
C LEU A 262 -9.19 0.23 -21.78
N GLY A 263 -9.39 0.96 -22.87
CA GLY A 263 -8.98 0.52 -24.20
C GLY A 263 -9.67 -0.80 -24.57
N THR A 264 -8.90 -1.88 -24.75
CA THR A 264 -9.43 -3.21 -25.09
C THR A 264 -9.79 -4.07 -23.89
N VAL A 265 -9.59 -3.59 -22.66
CA VAL A 265 -9.82 -4.38 -21.43
C VAL A 265 -11.07 -3.91 -20.70
N SER A 266 -11.90 -4.86 -20.25
CA SER A 266 -13.04 -4.62 -19.36
C SER A 266 -12.72 -5.07 -17.94
N PHE A 267 -13.02 -4.20 -16.96
CA PHE A 267 -12.99 -4.54 -15.55
C PHE A 267 -14.41 -4.57 -14.99
N LYS A 268 -14.77 -5.68 -14.33
CA LYS A 268 -16.07 -5.84 -13.68
C LYS A 268 -15.98 -5.59 -12.18
N GLN A 269 -17.05 -5.06 -11.61
CA GLN A 269 -17.21 -4.86 -10.16
C GLN A 269 -15.99 -4.14 -9.53
N SER A 270 -15.63 -3.00 -10.12
CA SER A 270 -14.45 -2.26 -9.69
C SER A 270 -14.81 -1.24 -8.61
N LEU A 271 -14.13 -1.30 -7.48
CA LEU A 271 -14.23 -0.31 -6.42
C LEU A 271 -13.55 0.99 -6.87
N PHE A 272 -14.24 2.11 -6.69
CA PHE A 272 -13.71 3.45 -6.94
C PHE A 272 -13.93 4.32 -5.72
N TYR A 273 -12.98 5.22 -5.47
CA TYR A 273 -13.19 6.35 -4.59
C TYR A 273 -13.89 7.48 -5.35
N VAL A 274 -14.86 8.12 -4.71
CA VAL A 274 -15.67 9.18 -5.30
C VAL A 274 -15.31 10.50 -4.65
N ILE A 275 -14.91 11.46 -5.48
CA ILE A 275 -14.57 12.82 -5.09
C ILE A 275 -15.49 13.82 -5.80
N ASP A 276 -15.70 15.01 -5.24
CA ASP A 276 -16.60 15.99 -5.86
C ASP A 276 -16.03 16.55 -7.17
N THR A 277 -14.74 16.94 -7.14
CA THR A 277 -14.08 17.60 -8.28
C THR A 277 -12.62 17.20 -8.38
N LEU A 278 -12.08 17.28 -9.59
CA LEU A 278 -10.66 17.16 -9.88
C LEU A 278 -10.17 18.40 -10.64
N PHE A 279 -8.84 18.52 -10.73
CA PHE A 279 -8.17 19.60 -11.43
C PHE A 279 -8.40 19.53 -12.96
N LYS A 280 -7.98 20.58 -13.67
CA LYS A 280 -7.96 20.62 -15.14
C LYS A 280 -6.52 20.57 -15.63
N ILE A 281 -6.29 19.86 -16.73
CA ILE A 281 -4.98 19.83 -17.40
C ILE A 281 -5.14 20.52 -18.75
N LYS A 282 -4.44 21.65 -18.95
CA LYS A 282 -4.49 22.45 -20.19
C LYS A 282 -5.94 22.75 -20.67
N GLY A 283 -6.83 23.02 -19.72
CA GLY A 283 -8.25 23.30 -19.98
C GLY A 283 -9.14 22.06 -20.07
N LYS A 284 -8.56 20.88 -20.30
CA LYS A 284 -9.26 19.58 -20.29
C LYS A 284 -9.73 19.25 -18.86
N LYS A 285 -11.01 18.90 -18.71
CA LYS A 285 -11.56 18.44 -17.43
C LYS A 285 -11.09 17.01 -17.19
N ILE A 286 -10.67 16.73 -15.96
CA ILE A 286 -10.34 15.38 -15.52
C ILE A 286 -11.54 14.83 -14.76
N ASP A 287 -11.91 13.61 -15.12
CA ASP A 287 -13.11 12.92 -14.67
C ASP A 287 -12.79 11.82 -13.65
N GLY A 288 -11.52 11.38 -13.60
CA GLY A 288 -11.01 10.44 -12.61
C GLY A 288 -9.50 10.22 -12.69
N ILE A 289 -9.02 9.30 -11.86
CA ILE A 289 -7.65 8.82 -11.80
C ILE A 289 -7.70 7.29 -11.82
N ILE A 290 -6.95 6.65 -12.71
CA ILE A 290 -6.82 5.20 -12.74
C ILE A 290 -5.57 4.82 -11.95
N GLY A 291 -5.79 4.12 -10.85
CA GLY A 291 -4.78 3.80 -9.86
C GLY A 291 -4.19 2.40 -10.01
N ILE A 292 -3.28 2.09 -9.10
CA ILE A 292 -2.54 0.84 -9.07
C ILE A 292 -3.42 -0.37 -8.70
N ASP A 293 -4.54 -0.15 -8.01
CA ASP A 293 -5.56 -1.17 -7.71
C ASP A 293 -6.07 -1.89 -8.97
N LEU A 294 -6.18 -1.17 -10.08
CA LEU A 294 -6.58 -1.72 -11.37
C LEU A 294 -5.36 -2.01 -12.27
N LEU A 295 -4.36 -1.13 -12.28
CA LEU A 295 -3.20 -1.29 -13.15
C LEU A 295 -2.31 -2.49 -12.77
N GLN A 296 -2.19 -2.85 -11.49
CA GLN A 296 -1.38 -4.00 -11.05
C GLN A 296 -2.04 -5.36 -11.27
N LYS A 297 -3.28 -5.38 -11.79
CA LYS A 297 -3.95 -6.64 -12.19
C LYS A 297 -3.32 -7.25 -13.44
N PHE A 298 -2.48 -6.52 -14.15
CA PHE A 298 -1.66 -7.03 -15.25
C PHE A 298 -0.28 -7.44 -14.77
N GLU A 299 0.40 -8.32 -15.52
CA GLU A 299 1.78 -8.73 -15.20
C GLU A 299 2.76 -7.55 -15.29
N GLY A 300 2.51 -6.64 -16.23
CA GLY A 300 3.24 -5.41 -16.35
C GLY A 300 2.55 -4.38 -17.24
N LEU A 301 3.21 -3.22 -17.32
CA LEU A 301 2.78 -2.04 -18.06
C LEU A 301 3.95 -1.55 -18.90
N GLU A 302 3.68 -1.06 -20.10
CA GLU A 302 4.67 -0.36 -20.92
C GLU A 302 4.10 0.96 -21.42
N PHE A 303 4.79 2.04 -21.09
CA PHE A 303 4.56 3.39 -21.60
C PHE A 303 5.60 3.62 -22.70
N ALA A 304 5.18 3.61 -23.96
CA ALA A 304 6.06 3.94 -25.09
C ALA A 304 5.85 5.41 -25.47
N ILE A 305 6.82 6.28 -25.18
CA ILE A 305 6.74 7.72 -25.41
C ILE A 305 7.48 8.05 -26.70
N ASP A 306 6.73 8.35 -27.77
CA ASP A 306 7.37 8.75 -29.03
C ASP A 306 7.88 10.20 -29.00
N SER A 307 8.67 10.59 -30.01
CA SER A 307 9.20 11.95 -30.14
C SER A 307 8.11 13.02 -30.32
N THR A 308 6.89 12.61 -30.69
CA THR A 308 5.72 13.48 -30.84
C THR A 308 4.86 13.53 -29.57
N LYS A 309 5.27 12.83 -28.50
CA LYS A 309 4.56 12.65 -27.23
C LYS A 309 3.24 11.91 -27.35
N LYS A 310 3.05 11.11 -28.39
CA LYS A 310 2.03 10.06 -28.38
C LYS A 310 2.53 8.93 -27.51
N VAL A 311 1.61 8.36 -26.74
CA VAL A 311 1.93 7.30 -25.80
C VAL A 311 0.94 6.17 -26.01
N ASP A 312 1.44 4.97 -26.23
CA ASP A 312 0.63 3.77 -26.08
C ASP A 312 0.91 3.17 -24.70
N LEU A 313 -0.15 2.72 -24.03
CA LEU A 313 -0.03 1.90 -22.81
C LEU A 313 -0.41 0.48 -23.16
N LEU A 314 0.61 -0.39 -23.16
CA LEU A 314 0.44 -1.82 -23.27
C LEU A 314 0.22 -2.38 -21.86
N LEU A 315 -0.80 -3.22 -21.73
CA LEU A 315 -1.21 -3.89 -20.50
C LEU A 315 -0.97 -5.39 -20.69
N GLY A 316 -0.37 -6.07 -19.71
CA GLY A 316 -0.26 -7.53 -19.70
C GLY A 316 1.16 -8.06 -19.80
N LYS A 317 1.37 -9.14 -20.54
CA LYS A 317 2.63 -9.90 -20.62
C LYS A 317 3.47 -9.53 -21.84
N ASN A 318 2.86 -9.08 -22.92
CA ASN A 318 3.52 -8.77 -24.20
C ASN A 318 4.28 -7.43 -24.23
N TYR A 319 4.67 -6.88 -23.08
CA TYR A 319 5.60 -5.75 -23.06
C TYR A 319 7.04 -6.20 -23.35
N THR A 320 7.84 -5.30 -23.89
CA THR A 320 9.18 -5.60 -24.40
C THR A 320 10.15 -5.87 -23.24
N LYS A 321 10.39 -7.14 -22.91
CA LYS A 321 11.36 -7.53 -21.84
C LYS A 321 12.83 -7.52 -22.28
N ASN A 322 13.12 -7.61 -23.59
CA ASN A 322 14.45 -7.94 -24.13
C ASN A 322 15.01 -6.90 -25.12
N THR A 323 15.14 -5.65 -24.68
CA THR A 323 15.90 -4.64 -25.43
C THR A 323 17.11 -4.20 -24.63
N SER A 324 18.32 -4.19 -25.19
CA SER A 324 19.50 -3.60 -24.54
C SER A 324 19.36 -2.08 -24.40
N GLY A 325 20.06 -1.45 -23.45
CA GLY A 325 20.09 0.02 -23.33
C GLY A 325 19.04 0.62 -22.39
N PHE A 326 18.77 -0.02 -21.25
CA PHE A 326 17.89 0.50 -20.20
C PHE A 326 18.56 0.50 -18.83
N ILE A 327 18.03 1.33 -17.94
CA ILE A 327 18.28 1.25 -16.50
C ILE A 327 17.24 0.30 -15.91
N SER A 328 17.69 -0.71 -15.16
CA SER A 328 16.81 -1.62 -14.41
C SER A 328 16.84 -1.26 -12.94
N LEU A 329 15.69 -0.88 -12.40
CA LEU A 329 15.52 -0.48 -11.01
C LEU A 329 14.59 -1.50 -10.34
N PRO A 330 15.06 -2.36 -9.41
CA PRO A 330 14.16 -3.06 -8.51
C PRO A 330 13.27 -2.07 -7.77
N PHE A 331 12.03 -2.47 -7.51
CA PHE A 331 11.12 -1.71 -6.66
C PHE A 331 10.51 -2.60 -5.58
N THR A 332 9.97 -1.95 -4.56
CA THR A 332 9.15 -2.59 -3.54
C THR A 332 7.76 -1.98 -3.51
N THR A 333 6.81 -2.65 -2.86
CA THR A 333 5.48 -2.10 -2.64
C THR A 333 5.18 -2.00 -1.15
N ALA A 334 4.70 -0.84 -0.71
CA ALA A 334 4.30 -0.58 0.66
C ALA A 334 3.17 0.46 0.67
N ASN A 335 2.12 0.21 1.45
CA ASN A 335 0.85 0.93 1.49
C ASN A 335 0.31 1.22 0.08
N GLY A 336 0.34 0.22 -0.80
CA GLY A 336 -0.11 0.33 -2.19
C GLY A 336 0.82 1.11 -3.13
N HIS A 337 1.83 1.84 -2.64
CA HIS A 337 2.73 2.62 -3.49
C HIS A 337 3.93 1.80 -3.97
N ILE A 338 4.41 2.12 -5.18
CA ILE A 338 5.67 1.59 -5.73
C ILE A 338 6.82 2.46 -5.25
N PHE A 339 7.81 1.84 -4.60
CA PHE A 339 9.01 2.50 -4.09
C PHE A 339 10.26 2.10 -4.85
N VAL A 340 11.01 3.09 -5.30
CA VAL A 340 12.36 2.94 -5.84
C VAL A 340 13.34 3.54 -4.85
N LYS A 341 14.32 2.75 -4.41
CA LYS A 341 15.39 3.21 -3.52
C LYS A 341 16.42 4.02 -4.30
N GLY A 342 16.93 5.06 -3.64
CA GLY A 342 18.00 5.87 -4.18
C GLY A 342 18.82 6.58 -3.11
N LYS A 343 19.73 7.42 -3.58
CA LYS A 343 20.54 8.31 -2.74
C LYS A 343 20.62 9.71 -3.31
N ILE A 344 20.67 10.69 -2.42
CA ILE A 344 21.05 12.07 -2.71
C ILE A 344 22.22 12.39 -1.80
N GLY A 345 23.39 12.63 -2.39
CA GLY A 345 24.64 12.75 -1.64
C GLY A 345 24.86 11.53 -0.74
N SER A 346 24.85 11.76 0.57
CA SER A 346 25.05 10.70 1.58
C SER A 346 23.75 10.05 2.09
N SER A 347 22.60 10.65 1.80
CA SER A 347 21.32 10.24 2.38
C SER A 347 20.56 9.27 1.50
N ASP A 348 20.03 8.22 2.13
CA ASP A 348 19.09 7.30 1.50
C ASP A 348 17.71 7.95 1.34
N ILE A 349 17.10 7.72 0.18
CA ILE A 349 15.77 8.23 -0.16
C ILE A 349 14.92 7.11 -0.76
N ASN A 350 13.64 7.11 -0.39
CA ASN A 350 12.62 6.22 -0.95
C ASN A 350 11.72 7.06 -1.85
N PHE A 351 11.81 6.83 -3.15
CA PHE A 351 11.00 7.52 -4.13
C PHE A 351 9.71 6.77 -4.42
N ILE A 352 8.56 7.43 -4.29
CA ILE A 352 7.31 6.95 -4.86
C ILE A 352 7.35 7.17 -6.39
N LEU A 353 7.03 6.15 -7.17
CA LEU A 353 6.85 6.29 -8.61
C LEU A 353 5.45 6.85 -8.91
N ASP A 354 5.37 8.01 -9.54
CA ASP A 354 4.11 8.74 -9.69
C ASP A 354 3.95 9.30 -11.12
N THR A 355 3.15 8.62 -11.93
CA THR A 355 2.76 9.08 -13.28
C THR A 355 1.61 10.09 -13.26
N GLY A 356 0.94 10.25 -12.12
CA GLY A 356 -0.07 11.27 -11.87
C GLY A 356 0.51 12.63 -11.45
N SER A 357 1.82 12.72 -11.20
CA SER A 357 2.49 13.96 -10.85
C SER A 357 3.26 14.58 -12.02
N PRO A 358 3.08 15.89 -12.30
CA PRO A 358 3.83 16.57 -13.36
C PRO A 358 5.29 16.85 -12.98
N PHE A 359 5.65 16.75 -11.70
CA PHE A 359 6.96 17.08 -11.17
C PHE A 359 7.48 16.01 -10.21
N SER A 360 8.79 15.85 -10.15
CA SER A 360 9.45 15.14 -9.06
C SER A 360 9.53 16.01 -7.81
N PHE A 361 9.50 15.38 -6.63
CA PHE A 361 9.56 16.06 -5.35
C PHE A 361 10.58 15.44 -4.40
N ILE A 362 11.17 16.26 -3.54
CA ILE A 362 12.00 15.86 -2.40
C ILE A 362 11.49 16.59 -1.16
N GLN A 363 11.46 15.87 -0.04
CA GLN A 363 11.05 16.44 1.24
C GLN A 363 12.04 17.50 1.76
N SER A 364 11.53 18.57 2.34
CA SER A 364 12.30 19.76 2.75
C SER A 364 13.40 19.47 3.77
N SER A 365 13.16 18.58 4.72
CA SER A 365 14.14 18.10 5.69
C SER A 365 15.32 17.35 5.02
N MET A 366 15.05 16.53 4.01
CA MET A 366 16.06 15.84 3.21
C MET A 366 16.89 16.86 2.43
N ALA A 367 16.21 17.82 1.79
CA ALA A 367 16.88 18.90 1.09
C ALA A 367 17.78 19.72 2.01
N ALA A 368 17.33 20.04 3.22
CA ALA A 368 18.14 20.74 4.22
C ALA A 368 19.36 19.90 4.65
N LYS A 369 19.18 18.60 4.88
CA LYS A 369 20.26 17.68 5.28
C LYS A 369 21.37 17.60 4.22
N GLU A 370 21.01 17.59 2.94
CA GLU A 370 21.94 17.54 1.82
C GLU A 370 22.31 18.94 1.27
N ASN A 371 22.00 20.00 2.01
CA ASN A 371 22.28 21.40 1.65
C ASN A 371 21.79 21.80 0.24
N LEU A 372 20.65 21.26 -0.19
CA LEU A 372 20.04 21.59 -1.47
C LEU A 372 19.41 22.98 -1.41
N ILE A 373 19.82 23.85 -2.33
CA ILE A 373 19.28 25.21 -2.44
C ILE A 373 18.12 25.21 -3.42
N GLY A 374 16.95 25.59 -2.93
CA GLY A 374 15.77 25.84 -3.76
C GLY A 374 15.64 27.31 -4.12
N VAL A 375 15.14 27.60 -5.33
CA VAL A 375 14.68 28.93 -5.72
C VAL A 375 13.16 28.95 -5.65
N GLN A 376 12.59 30.04 -5.12
CA GLN A 376 11.15 30.13 -4.90
C GLN A 376 10.35 29.78 -6.16
N SER A 377 9.33 28.93 -5.99
CA SER A 377 8.46 28.45 -7.07
C SER A 377 6.99 28.74 -6.75
N ILE A 378 6.15 28.42 -7.73
CA ILE A 378 4.69 28.48 -7.64
C ILE A 378 4.14 27.38 -6.72
N SER A 379 2.94 27.62 -6.17
CA SER A 379 2.19 26.59 -5.47
C SER A 379 1.73 25.47 -6.43
N VAL A 380 1.85 24.22 -5.98
CA VAL A 380 1.27 23.04 -6.64
C VAL A 380 -0.01 22.62 -5.93
N ARG A 381 -0.86 21.83 -6.58
CA ARG A 381 -2.11 21.32 -6.01
C ARG A 381 -2.22 19.82 -6.27
N GLY A 382 -2.56 19.05 -5.24
CA GLY A 382 -2.85 17.62 -5.36
C GLY A 382 -4.30 17.36 -5.78
N ALA A 383 -4.66 16.07 -5.87
CA ALA A 383 -6.05 15.64 -6.08
C ALA A 383 -6.98 16.03 -4.93
N ASP A 384 -6.41 16.23 -3.73
CA ASP A 384 -7.07 16.76 -2.53
C ASP A 384 -7.49 18.23 -2.65
N GLY A 385 -7.02 18.92 -3.69
CA GLY A 385 -7.32 20.31 -3.90
C GLY A 385 -6.50 21.26 -3.01
N ASN A 386 -5.61 20.81 -2.12
CA ASN A 386 -4.85 21.73 -1.27
C ASN A 386 -3.64 22.30 -2.02
N LYS A 387 -3.35 23.59 -1.80
CA LYS A 387 -2.15 24.23 -2.37
C LYS A 387 -0.97 23.99 -1.45
N ILE A 388 0.17 23.57 -2.01
CA ILE A 388 1.43 23.47 -1.29
C ILE A 388 2.46 24.39 -1.93
N SER A 389 3.20 25.13 -1.11
CA SER A 389 4.34 25.92 -1.55
C SER A 389 5.50 25.01 -1.92
N THR A 390 6.22 25.34 -3.00
CA THR A 390 7.37 24.56 -3.45
C THR A 390 8.54 25.47 -3.79
N MET A 391 9.75 24.91 -3.77
CA MET A 391 10.94 25.56 -4.31
C MET A 391 11.50 24.69 -5.43
N ASN A 392 11.86 25.29 -6.57
CA ASN A 392 12.53 24.55 -7.64
C ASN A 392 13.97 24.30 -7.22
N ALA A 393 14.46 23.08 -7.43
CA ALA A 393 15.85 22.72 -7.18
C ALA A 393 16.39 21.88 -8.34
N MET A 394 17.71 21.95 -8.51
CA MET A 394 18.45 21.05 -9.37
C MET A 394 19.38 20.25 -8.48
N VAL A 395 19.27 18.93 -8.50
CA VAL A 395 20.20 18.04 -7.81
C VAL A 395 21.22 17.56 -8.83
N ASN A 396 22.50 17.86 -8.58
CA ASN A 396 23.58 17.53 -9.51
C ASN A 396 23.57 16.05 -9.88
N ASN A 397 23.44 15.19 -8.88
CA ASN A 397 23.36 13.74 -9.07
C ASN A 397 22.44 13.11 -8.03
N ILE A 398 21.58 12.20 -8.49
CA ILE A 398 20.98 11.16 -7.64
C ILE A 398 21.51 9.81 -8.08
N THR A 399 21.52 8.85 -7.16
CA THR A 399 21.83 7.45 -7.50
C THR A 399 20.60 6.60 -7.32
N LEU A 400 20.18 5.87 -8.36
CA LEU A 400 19.12 4.86 -8.28
C LEU A 400 19.73 3.50 -8.58
N GLU A 401 19.81 2.61 -7.58
CA GLU A 401 20.36 1.26 -7.76
C GLU A 401 21.74 1.24 -8.45
N GLY A 402 22.64 2.10 -7.96
CA GLY A 402 23.99 2.28 -8.50
C GLY A 402 24.08 3.11 -9.80
N ASN A 403 22.95 3.44 -10.43
CA ASN A 403 22.92 4.27 -11.64
C ASN A 403 22.93 5.74 -11.26
N VAL A 404 23.92 6.48 -11.74
CA VAL A 404 24.00 7.93 -11.54
C VAL A 404 23.12 8.64 -12.56
N ILE A 405 22.25 9.50 -12.06
CA ILE A 405 21.36 10.35 -12.85
C ILE A 405 21.75 11.78 -12.57
N SER A 406 22.33 12.44 -13.57
CA SER A 406 22.71 13.84 -13.47
C SER A 406 21.53 14.77 -13.72
N ASP A 407 21.64 16.00 -13.22
CA ASP A 407 20.72 17.11 -13.49
C ASP A 407 19.26 16.73 -13.20
N PHE A 408 19.05 16.22 -11.98
CA PHE A 408 17.74 15.82 -11.50
C PHE A 408 16.93 17.05 -11.10
N GLU A 409 16.09 17.51 -12.02
CA GLU A 409 15.10 18.56 -11.79
C GLU A 409 14.02 18.08 -10.82
N THR A 410 13.83 18.83 -9.74
CA THR A 410 12.92 18.48 -8.66
C THR A 410 12.35 19.72 -7.98
N LYS A 411 11.35 19.49 -7.14
CA LYS A 411 10.77 20.48 -6.25
C LYS A 411 10.98 20.08 -4.81
N ILE A 412 11.48 21.01 -4.00
CA ILE A 412 11.53 20.88 -2.55
C ILE A 412 10.16 21.25 -1.99
N VAL A 413 9.62 20.40 -1.13
CA VAL A 413 8.29 20.53 -0.55
C VAL A 413 8.28 19.97 0.87
N ASP A 414 7.37 20.45 1.72
CA ASP A 414 6.96 19.71 2.92
C ASP A 414 5.61 19.06 2.64
N SER A 415 5.63 17.80 2.19
CA SER A 415 4.42 17.10 1.79
C SER A 415 3.81 16.32 2.95
N PRO A 416 2.52 16.56 3.28
CA PRO A 416 1.78 15.75 4.23
C PRO A 416 1.75 14.26 3.90
N LEU A 417 1.82 13.87 2.62
CA LEU A 417 1.87 12.48 2.19
C LEU A 417 3.11 11.75 2.75
N PHE A 418 4.30 12.34 2.63
CA PHE A 418 5.51 11.70 3.17
C PHE A 418 5.48 11.66 4.70
N ASN A 419 4.97 12.71 5.33
CA ASN A 419 4.87 12.78 6.78
C ASN A 419 3.88 11.73 7.32
N SER A 420 2.72 11.55 6.67
CA SER A 420 1.71 10.55 7.07
C SER A 420 2.18 9.11 6.89
N MET A 421 3.22 8.87 6.08
CA MET A 421 3.86 7.57 5.88
C MET A 421 5.08 7.35 6.79
N GLY A 422 5.48 8.33 7.61
CA GLY A 422 6.70 8.27 8.41
C GLY A 422 8.00 8.45 7.60
N LEU A 423 7.89 9.03 6.40
CA LEU A 423 8.98 9.28 5.45
C LEU A 423 9.47 10.74 5.47
N LYS A 424 9.18 11.48 6.55
CA LYS A 424 9.55 12.89 6.67
C LYS A 424 11.01 13.18 6.35
N ASN A 425 11.96 12.28 6.63
CA ASN A 425 13.39 12.53 6.39
C ASN A 425 13.97 11.72 5.23
N SER A 426 13.15 10.98 4.48
CA SER A 426 13.59 10.02 3.47
C SER A 426 12.63 9.88 2.30
N GLY A 427 11.63 10.75 2.19
CA GLY A 427 10.59 10.71 1.17
C GLY A 427 10.96 11.52 -0.07
N GLY A 428 10.71 10.92 -1.22
CA GLY A 428 10.74 11.58 -2.52
C GLY A 428 9.66 11.02 -3.44
N LEU A 429 9.48 11.68 -4.58
CA LEU A 429 8.55 11.25 -5.62
C LEU A 429 9.18 11.46 -6.99
N LEU A 430 9.17 10.43 -7.83
CA LEU A 430 9.62 10.46 -9.22
C LEU A 430 8.42 10.72 -10.12
N GLY A 431 8.27 11.98 -10.53
CA GLY A 431 7.15 12.43 -11.36
C GLY A 431 7.51 12.50 -12.84
N ASN A 432 6.58 13.01 -13.64
CA ASN A 432 6.73 13.08 -15.08
C ASN A 432 7.83 14.05 -15.55
N SER A 433 8.31 14.98 -14.72
CA SER A 433 9.52 15.76 -15.04
C SER A 433 10.77 14.88 -15.17
N PHE A 434 10.81 13.77 -14.45
CA PHE A 434 11.85 12.75 -14.55
C PHE A 434 11.49 11.69 -15.59
N LEU A 435 10.28 11.11 -15.52
CA LEU A 435 9.91 9.95 -16.33
C LEU A 435 9.89 10.25 -17.84
N LYS A 436 9.53 11.48 -18.25
CA LYS A 436 9.50 11.88 -19.67
C LYS A 436 10.88 11.98 -20.32
N LYS A 437 11.97 11.87 -19.55
CA LYS A 437 13.34 11.84 -20.09
C LYS A 437 13.67 10.52 -20.80
N TYR A 438 12.81 9.52 -20.64
CA TYR A 438 12.96 8.19 -21.21
C TYR A 438 11.99 7.99 -22.36
N SER A 439 12.45 7.35 -23.43
CA SER A 439 11.64 6.99 -24.60
C SER A 439 10.62 5.90 -24.28
N LYS A 440 10.90 5.08 -23.27
CA LYS A 440 10.01 4.01 -22.84
C LYS A 440 10.21 3.69 -21.36
N MET A 441 9.11 3.35 -20.69
CA MET A 441 9.08 2.87 -19.32
C MET A 441 8.30 1.57 -19.23
N CYS A 442 8.89 0.53 -18.65
CA CYS A 442 8.20 -0.74 -18.39
C CYS A 442 8.16 -1.03 -16.89
N ILE A 443 6.99 -1.38 -16.36
CA ILE A 443 6.79 -1.81 -14.98
C ILE A 443 6.43 -3.29 -15.01
N ASP A 444 7.22 -4.09 -14.31
CA ASP A 444 7.06 -5.55 -14.18
C ASP A 444 6.63 -5.86 -12.75
N PHE A 445 5.33 -6.08 -12.55
CA PHE A 445 4.77 -6.33 -11.20
C PHE A 445 5.14 -7.68 -10.65
N LYS A 446 5.38 -8.65 -11.53
CA LYS A 446 5.80 -10.00 -11.16
C LYS A 446 7.23 -10.02 -10.63
N ASP A 447 8.17 -9.47 -11.41
CA ASP A 447 9.58 -9.46 -11.04
C ASP A 447 9.96 -8.23 -10.19
N LYS A 448 9.01 -7.33 -9.93
CA LYS A 448 9.17 -6.06 -9.21
C LYS A 448 10.31 -5.20 -9.78
N LYS A 449 10.28 -4.99 -11.09
CA LYS A 449 11.31 -4.21 -11.82
C LYS A 449 10.70 -3.08 -12.64
N LEU A 450 11.31 -1.91 -12.52
CA LEU A 450 11.10 -0.76 -13.40
C LEU A 450 12.25 -0.70 -14.41
N ARG A 451 11.94 -0.66 -15.70
CA ARG A 451 12.92 -0.53 -16.79
C ARG A 451 12.72 0.81 -17.50
N LEU A 452 13.78 1.63 -17.57
CA LEU A 452 13.75 2.96 -18.18
C LEU A 452 14.70 3.02 -19.38
N TYR A 453 14.15 3.25 -20.57
CA TYR A 453 14.87 3.24 -21.85
C TYR A 453 15.18 4.66 -22.30
N ARG A 454 16.41 4.92 -22.74
CA ARG A 454 16.82 6.26 -23.19
C ARG A 454 16.27 6.63 -24.56
#